data_AF-A0A7D7LSV4-F1
#
_entry.id   AF-A0A7D7LSV4-F1
#
_cell.length_a   1.000
_cell.length_b   1.000
_cell.length_c   1.000
_cell.angle_alpha   90.00
_cell.angle_beta   90.00
_cell.angle_gamma   90.00
#
_symmetry.space_group_name_H-M   'P 1'
#
loop_
_entity.id
_entity.type
_entity.pdbx_description
1 polymer ?
#
loop_
_entity_poly.entity_id
_entity_poly.type
_entity_poly.pdbx_seq_one_letter_code
_entity_poly.pdbx_strand_id
1 'polypeptide(L)'
;MTDIKHAHTFHIPVMGLAFTIDSPLRVAQYGIDSVISIMDDDLIEKMNAFYSGKFKRPYQEVTQKMEDFRAKRITNYLNMMDSVITEKFESYKQELTEKQSKLEEFMSILPSTSGLKQKLQQAVTAGKQNISEIRSVLDEYFSPGSIDVNIMTKVDKDNFSGKEQLPVIYNDAHAALRGFAASTTKSSVVFSAGMNPRLYSYIEAFDDFYPDENGAFNKKIILKVSDFRSATVQANLLAKKGIWISEFRIESGLNCGGHAFATEGHLMGPILAEFRSRRTELEHTAYDLLVKALEAKGKVIPSEIPKVKYTVQGGVGTAEEHQFLLEHYQMDSVGWGSPFLLVPEATSVDPETRELLAKAKEEDLYLSNISPLGVPFNTLRGTSNEILKSKRADSGKAGSSCPKKYLALSKEYEAEGICTASRKYQDRKIEELNERKTELSPENYNNAFGTITEKSCLCVGLANSSYIELGLPVKGQAQGVVVCPGPNIAYFSKTYSLKEMIQHIYGEKSAENHSERPNVMLKELNLYIENLSAQLQTGGEMTAQQIKKWEAFKSNLLLGISYYKDLFAESKFFSKDRPLIQAQLSSCESVLLKMQAS
;
A
#
# COMPACT_ATOMS: atom_id res chain seq x y z
N MET A 1 -11.70 -11.04 20.03
CA MET A 1 -12.56 -11.97 19.25
C MET A 1 -12.67 -11.36 17.88
N THR A 2 -12.31 -12.09 16.83
CA THR A 2 -12.56 -11.66 15.45
C THR A 2 -14.05 -11.42 15.28
N ASP A 3 -14.42 -10.26 14.74
CA ASP A 3 -15.78 -10.01 14.29
C ASP A 3 -16.16 -11.17 13.36
N ILE A 4 -17.21 -11.92 13.71
CA ILE A 4 -17.49 -13.26 13.16
C ILE A 4 -17.64 -13.23 11.62
N LYS A 5 -17.87 -12.04 11.06
CA LYS A 5 -18.01 -11.78 9.62
C LYS A 5 -16.70 -11.72 8.83
N HIS A 6 -15.54 -11.57 9.47
CA HIS A 6 -14.26 -11.50 8.74
C HIS A 6 -13.54 -12.86 8.76
N ALA A 7 -13.37 -13.46 7.58
CA ALA A 7 -12.71 -14.75 7.42
C ALA A 7 -11.22 -14.71 7.81
N HIS A 8 -10.56 -13.58 7.55
CA HIS A 8 -9.12 -13.39 7.76
C HIS A 8 -8.82 -12.17 8.63
N THR A 9 -7.74 -12.25 9.42
CA THR A 9 -7.18 -11.13 10.20
C THR A 9 -6.04 -10.41 9.48
N PHE A 10 -5.85 -10.72 8.19
CA PHE A 10 -4.91 -10.03 7.32
C PHE A 10 -5.63 -9.51 6.06
N HIS A 11 -4.98 -8.57 5.38
CA HIS A 11 -5.41 -8.09 4.07
C HIS A 11 -4.19 -7.91 3.16
N ILE A 12 -4.42 -7.89 1.84
CA ILE A 12 -3.39 -7.61 0.84
C ILE A 12 -3.43 -6.10 0.51
N PRO A 13 -2.46 -5.29 0.97
CA PRO A 13 -2.44 -3.87 0.69
C PRO A 13 -2.10 -3.59 -0.78
N VAL A 14 -2.28 -2.34 -1.22
CA VAL A 14 -1.92 -1.93 -2.57
C VAL A 14 -0.42 -2.09 -2.78
N MET A 15 -0.02 -2.71 -3.89
CA MET A 15 1.38 -2.84 -4.27
C MET A 15 1.59 -2.36 -5.69
N GLY A 16 2.35 -1.27 -5.83
CA GLY A 16 2.63 -0.66 -7.13
C GLY A 16 1.38 -0.18 -7.86
N LEU A 17 1.45 -0.14 -9.19
CA LEU A 17 0.30 0.13 -10.05
C LEU A 17 -0.38 -1.17 -10.48
N ALA A 18 0.41 -2.18 -10.86
CA ALA A 18 -0.12 -3.38 -11.49
C ALA A 18 -0.09 -4.65 -10.64
N PHE A 19 0.79 -4.78 -9.65
CA PHE A 19 0.99 -6.07 -8.97
C PHE A 19 -0.26 -6.60 -8.28
N THR A 20 -1.12 -5.73 -7.77
CA THR A 20 -2.42 -6.09 -7.20
C THR A 20 -3.62 -5.77 -8.09
N ILE A 21 -3.42 -5.34 -9.34
CA ILE A 21 -4.50 -4.81 -10.20
C ILE A 21 -5.65 -5.79 -10.37
N ASP A 22 -5.37 -7.10 -10.28
CA ASP A 22 -6.35 -8.18 -10.40
C ASP A 22 -6.44 -9.07 -9.14
N SER A 23 -5.78 -8.69 -8.03
CA SER A 23 -5.85 -9.45 -6.78
C SER A 23 -7.27 -9.75 -6.32
N PRO A 24 -8.24 -8.81 -6.36
CA PRO A 24 -9.62 -9.13 -5.99
C PRO A 24 -10.22 -10.25 -6.84
N LEU A 25 -9.96 -10.26 -8.16
CA LEU A 25 -10.42 -11.33 -9.05
C LEU A 25 -9.78 -12.68 -8.71
N ARG A 26 -8.61 -12.68 -8.09
CA ARG A 26 -7.88 -13.91 -7.72
C ARG A 26 -8.30 -14.45 -6.35
N VAL A 27 -8.47 -13.59 -5.34
CA VAL A 27 -8.59 -14.02 -3.93
C VAL A 27 -9.90 -13.66 -3.23
N ALA A 28 -10.74 -12.79 -3.78
CA ALA A 28 -11.94 -12.34 -3.07
C ALA A 28 -12.92 -13.48 -2.76
N GLN A 29 -12.99 -14.52 -3.59
CA GLN A 29 -13.86 -15.67 -3.29
C GLN A 29 -13.48 -16.42 -2.00
N TYR A 30 -12.25 -16.23 -1.48
CA TYR A 30 -11.80 -16.81 -0.21
C TYR A 30 -12.03 -15.91 1.00
N GLY A 31 -12.67 -14.74 0.83
CA GLY A 31 -12.88 -13.76 1.90
C GLY A 31 -11.64 -12.93 2.22
N ILE A 32 -10.68 -12.83 1.30
CA ILE A 32 -9.43 -12.07 1.48
C ILE A 32 -9.60 -10.67 0.89
N ASP A 33 -9.55 -9.66 1.74
CA ASP A 33 -9.58 -8.25 1.36
C ASP A 33 -8.31 -7.87 0.61
N SER A 34 -8.45 -7.12 -0.49
CA SER A 34 -7.31 -6.66 -1.29
C SER A 34 -7.53 -5.28 -1.90
N VAL A 35 -6.43 -4.55 -2.11
CA VAL A 35 -6.48 -3.18 -2.63
C VAL A 35 -5.82 -3.05 -4.00
N ILE A 36 -6.51 -2.40 -4.94
CA ILE A 36 -5.98 -2.09 -6.28
C ILE A 36 -5.68 -0.60 -6.43
N SER A 37 -4.67 -0.23 -7.22
CA SER A 37 -4.47 1.19 -7.59
C SER A 37 -5.37 1.56 -8.75
N ILE A 38 -6.11 2.68 -8.62
CA ILE A 38 -6.96 3.21 -9.71
C ILE A 38 -6.38 4.47 -10.37
N MET A 39 -5.07 4.70 -10.18
CA MET A 39 -4.38 5.90 -10.70
C MET A 39 -3.95 5.80 -12.16
N ASP A 40 -3.82 4.59 -12.72
CA ASP A 40 -3.37 4.34 -14.09
C ASP A 40 -4.52 3.83 -14.96
N ASP A 41 -5.23 4.74 -15.61
CA ASP A 41 -6.42 4.39 -16.39
C ASP A 41 -6.10 3.63 -17.68
N ASP A 42 -4.91 3.82 -18.25
CA ASP A 42 -4.43 3.03 -19.39
C ASP A 42 -4.15 1.57 -19.00
N LEU A 43 -3.66 1.33 -17.79
CA LEU A 43 -3.57 -0.03 -17.24
C LEU A 43 -4.98 -0.61 -17.06
N ILE A 44 -5.85 0.10 -16.36
CA ILE A 44 -7.21 -0.33 -16.04
C ILE A 44 -8.00 -0.70 -17.31
N GLU A 45 -7.94 0.11 -18.36
CA GLU A 45 -8.67 -0.19 -19.60
C GLU A 45 -8.18 -1.47 -20.29
N LYS A 46 -6.87 -1.72 -20.30
CA LYS A 46 -6.32 -2.97 -20.86
C LYS A 46 -6.68 -4.18 -20.00
N MET A 47 -6.67 -4.03 -18.68
CA MET A 47 -7.10 -5.08 -17.77
C MET A 47 -8.60 -5.35 -17.93
N ASN A 48 -9.41 -4.31 -18.14
CA ASN A 48 -10.83 -4.43 -18.41
C ASN A 48 -11.10 -5.20 -19.71
N ALA A 49 -10.39 -4.87 -20.79
CA ALA A 49 -10.47 -5.59 -22.06
C ALA A 49 -10.10 -7.08 -21.89
N PHE A 50 -8.96 -7.35 -21.24
CA PHE A 50 -8.46 -8.71 -21.02
C PHE A 50 -9.44 -9.55 -20.19
N TYR A 51 -9.87 -9.03 -19.04
CA TYR A 51 -10.73 -9.77 -18.12
C TYR A 51 -12.17 -9.88 -18.62
N SER A 52 -12.69 -8.88 -19.32
CA SER A 52 -13.98 -9.00 -19.99
C SER A 52 -13.95 -10.11 -21.05
N GLY A 53 -12.87 -10.20 -21.84
CA GLY A 53 -12.66 -11.31 -22.77
C GLY A 53 -12.57 -12.67 -22.06
N LYS A 54 -11.75 -12.76 -21.00
CA LYS A 54 -11.54 -13.99 -20.21
C LYS A 54 -12.83 -14.52 -19.59
N PHE A 55 -13.68 -13.63 -19.06
CA PHE A 55 -14.95 -13.97 -18.41
C PHE A 55 -16.17 -13.82 -19.32
N LYS A 56 -15.97 -13.65 -20.64
CA LYS A 56 -17.03 -13.52 -21.65
C LYS A 56 -18.07 -12.44 -21.30
N ARG A 57 -17.61 -11.29 -20.79
CA ARG A 57 -18.44 -10.12 -20.49
C ARG A 57 -18.50 -9.18 -21.70
N PRO A 58 -19.61 -8.41 -21.85
CA PRO A 58 -19.65 -7.31 -22.80
C PRO A 58 -18.53 -6.32 -22.53
N TYR A 59 -17.84 -5.89 -23.59
CA TYR A 59 -16.76 -4.91 -23.52
C TYR A 59 -16.90 -3.89 -24.63
N GLN A 60 -16.72 -2.63 -24.27
CA GLN A 60 -16.62 -1.52 -25.20
C GLN A 60 -15.42 -0.67 -24.80
N GLU A 61 -14.54 -0.41 -25.76
CA GLU A 61 -13.35 0.41 -25.52
C GLU A 61 -13.74 1.85 -25.20
N VAL A 62 -13.21 2.36 -24.09
CA VAL A 62 -13.30 3.77 -23.71
C VAL A 62 -12.03 4.47 -24.18
N THR A 63 -12.10 5.14 -25.32
CA THR A 63 -10.93 5.84 -25.89
C THR A 63 -10.66 7.17 -25.18
N GLN A 64 -9.41 7.66 -25.24
CA GLN A 64 -9.03 8.96 -24.67
C GLN A 64 -9.74 10.17 -25.32
N LYS A 65 -10.41 9.97 -26.47
CA LYS A 65 -11.19 11.02 -27.14
C LYS A 65 -12.58 11.20 -26.51
N MET A 66 -13.03 10.24 -25.71
CA MET A 66 -14.31 10.33 -25.03
C MET A 66 -14.21 11.31 -23.87
N GLU A 67 -15.26 12.09 -23.68
CA GLU A 67 -15.39 12.91 -22.49
C GLU A 67 -15.39 12.02 -21.24
N ASP A 68 -14.63 12.46 -20.24
CA ASP A 68 -14.45 11.79 -18.95
C ASP A 68 -14.01 10.31 -19.07
N PHE A 69 -13.18 10.00 -20.08
CA PHE A 69 -12.72 8.64 -20.34
C PHE A 69 -12.09 7.99 -19.10
N ARG A 70 -11.36 8.75 -18.29
CA ARG A 70 -10.65 8.23 -17.11
C ARG A 70 -11.61 7.69 -16.05
N ALA A 71 -12.63 8.47 -15.68
CA ALA A 71 -13.65 8.00 -14.73
C ALA A 71 -14.41 6.80 -15.30
N LYS A 72 -14.79 6.84 -16.59
CA LYS A 72 -15.49 5.74 -17.27
C LYS A 72 -14.70 4.43 -17.30
N ARG A 73 -13.39 4.47 -17.59
CA ARG A 73 -12.50 3.29 -17.55
C ARG A 73 -12.50 2.64 -16.16
N ILE A 74 -12.38 3.47 -15.12
CA ILE A 74 -12.36 3.04 -13.72
C ILE A 74 -13.71 2.42 -13.34
N THR A 75 -14.82 3.10 -13.63
CA THR A 75 -16.18 2.59 -13.36
C THR A 75 -16.41 1.25 -14.06
N ASN A 76 -16.10 1.15 -15.36
CA ASN A 76 -16.32 -0.08 -16.13
C ASN A 76 -15.52 -1.26 -15.58
N TYR A 77 -14.26 -1.04 -15.20
CA TYR A 77 -13.43 -2.11 -14.66
C TYR A 77 -13.91 -2.58 -13.28
N LEU A 78 -14.26 -1.64 -12.40
CA LEU A 78 -14.78 -1.97 -11.08
C LEU A 78 -16.12 -2.70 -11.16
N ASN A 79 -17.01 -2.30 -12.06
CA ASN A 79 -18.30 -2.98 -12.28
C ASN A 79 -18.11 -4.39 -12.84
N MET A 80 -17.15 -4.56 -13.77
CA MET A 80 -16.79 -5.88 -14.29
C MET A 80 -16.26 -6.79 -13.17
N MET A 81 -15.36 -6.27 -12.32
CA MET A 81 -14.84 -7.01 -11.17
C MET A 81 -15.93 -7.41 -10.19
N ASP A 82 -16.79 -6.47 -9.80
CA ASP A 82 -17.89 -6.68 -8.86
C ASP A 82 -18.82 -7.81 -9.33
N SER A 83 -19.22 -7.77 -10.60
CA SER A 83 -20.04 -8.82 -11.22
C SER A 83 -19.34 -10.17 -11.24
N VAL A 84 -18.07 -10.23 -11.65
CA VAL A 84 -17.31 -11.49 -11.72
C VAL A 84 -17.06 -12.08 -10.34
N ILE A 85 -16.70 -11.25 -9.36
CA ILE A 85 -16.41 -11.69 -7.99
C ILE A 85 -17.67 -12.23 -7.32
N THR A 86 -18.82 -11.57 -7.52
CA THR A 86 -20.11 -12.04 -7.00
C THR A 86 -20.41 -13.45 -7.54
N GLU A 87 -20.26 -13.68 -8.84
CA GLU A 87 -20.49 -15.01 -9.43
C GLU A 87 -19.47 -16.05 -8.95
N LYS A 88 -18.19 -15.70 -8.88
CA LYS A 88 -17.14 -16.59 -8.36
C LYS A 88 -17.38 -16.98 -6.91
N PHE A 89 -17.83 -16.03 -6.09
CA PHE A 89 -18.11 -16.26 -4.68
C PHE A 89 -19.31 -17.19 -4.48
N GLU A 90 -20.42 -16.96 -5.17
CA GLU A 90 -21.59 -17.85 -5.09
C GLU A 90 -21.27 -19.26 -5.59
N SER A 91 -20.53 -19.37 -6.71
CA SER A 91 -20.03 -20.67 -7.19
C SER A 91 -19.14 -21.36 -6.17
N TYR A 92 -18.27 -20.61 -5.49
CA TYR A 92 -17.38 -21.17 -4.47
C TYR A 92 -18.16 -21.64 -3.24
N LYS A 93 -19.13 -20.87 -2.72
CA LYS A 93 -20.01 -21.31 -1.63
C LYS A 93 -20.75 -22.60 -1.98
N GLN A 94 -21.24 -22.72 -3.22
CA GLN A 94 -21.87 -23.95 -3.69
C GLN A 94 -20.88 -25.12 -3.67
N GLU A 95 -19.67 -24.94 -4.18
CA GLU A 95 -18.62 -25.97 -4.14
C GLU A 95 -18.25 -26.41 -2.72
N LEU A 96 -18.17 -25.46 -1.77
CA LEU A 96 -17.90 -25.76 -0.35
C LEU A 96 -19.00 -26.61 0.29
N THR A 97 -20.23 -26.47 -0.19
CA THR A 97 -21.39 -27.21 0.32
C THR A 97 -21.46 -28.61 -0.31
N GLU A 98 -21.08 -28.75 -1.58
CA GLU A 98 -21.20 -30.00 -2.35
C GLU A 98 -19.98 -30.93 -2.20
N LYS A 99 -18.78 -30.38 -1.96
CA LYS A 99 -17.52 -31.13 -1.97
C LYS A 99 -16.79 -31.02 -0.63
N GLN A 100 -16.78 -32.11 0.12
CA GLN A 100 -16.09 -32.18 1.41
C GLN A 100 -14.60 -31.80 1.32
N SER A 101 -13.89 -32.24 0.29
CA SER A 101 -12.48 -31.90 0.09
C SER A 101 -12.23 -30.40 -0.09
N LYS A 102 -13.17 -29.67 -0.71
CA LYS A 102 -13.10 -28.21 -0.85
C LYS A 102 -13.38 -27.49 0.46
N LEU A 103 -14.34 -27.98 1.24
CA LEU A 103 -14.61 -27.47 2.58
C LEU A 103 -13.40 -27.64 3.50
N GLU A 104 -12.77 -28.81 3.50
CA GLU A 104 -11.56 -29.10 4.27
C GLU A 104 -10.38 -28.21 3.83
N GLU A 105 -10.21 -28.02 2.51
CA GLU A 105 -9.21 -27.10 1.96
C GLU A 105 -9.44 -25.67 2.45
N PHE A 106 -10.68 -25.17 2.41
CA PHE A 106 -11.04 -23.84 2.90
C PHE A 106 -10.82 -23.69 4.40
N MET A 107 -11.28 -24.64 5.22
CA MET A 107 -11.03 -24.62 6.67
C MET A 107 -9.53 -24.63 7.01
N SER A 108 -8.70 -25.24 6.15
CA SER A 108 -7.23 -25.27 6.35
C SER A 108 -6.53 -23.93 6.12
N ILE A 109 -7.20 -22.96 5.49
CA ILE A 109 -6.68 -21.59 5.29
C ILE A 109 -7.36 -20.55 6.20
N LEU A 110 -8.33 -20.96 7.02
CA LEU A 110 -8.92 -20.08 8.03
C LEU A 110 -8.08 -20.11 9.32
N PRO A 111 -7.95 -18.97 10.04
CA PRO A 111 -7.24 -18.95 11.32
C PRO A 111 -7.96 -19.83 12.35
N SER A 112 -7.20 -20.44 13.27
CA SER A 112 -7.74 -21.28 14.35
C SER A 112 -8.71 -20.53 15.27
N THR A 113 -8.53 -19.21 15.38
CA THR A 113 -9.39 -18.30 16.16
C THR A 113 -10.65 -17.84 15.40
N SER A 114 -10.83 -18.24 14.13
CA SER A 114 -11.99 -17.86 13.32
C SER A 114 -13.28 -18.50 13.83
N GLY A 115 -14.27 -17.66 14.14
CA GLY A 115 -15.62 -18.13 14.45
C GLY A 115 -16.26 -18.90 13.29
N LEU A 116 -15.99 -18.50 12.04
CA LEU A 116 -16.42 -19.21 10.84
C LEU A 116 -15.83 -20.64 10.80
N LYS A 117 -14.52 -20.79 11.04
CA LYS A 117 -13.87 -22.11 11.08
C LYS A 117 -14.47 -23.01 12.15
N GLN A 118 -14.68 -22.48 13.36
CA GLN A 118 -15.26 -23.23 14.47
C GLN A 118 -16.69 -23.70 14.17
N LYS A 119 -17.54 -22.83 13.61
CA LYS A 119 -18.91 -23.20 13.22
C LYS A 119 -18.94 -24.24 12.09
N LEU A 120 -18.07 -24.10 11.09
CA LEU A 120 -17.95 -25.11 10.03
C LEU A 120 -17.48 -26.47 10.58
N GLN A 121 -16.51 -26.49 11.48
CA GLN A 121 -16.04 -27.71 12.14
C GLN A 121 -17.14 -28.38 12.98
N GLN A 122 -17.94 -27.58 13.70
CA GLN A 122 -19.10 -28.07 14.44
C GLN A 122 -20.14 -28.71 13.49
N ALA A 123 -20.48 -28.03 12.40
CA ALA A 123 -21.42 -28.54 11.39
C ALA A 123 -20.92 -29.85 10.74
N VAL A 124 -19.61 -30.00 10.54
CA VAL A 124 -19.00 -31.24 10.02
C VAL A 124 -19.00 -32.37 11.06
N THR A 125 -18.72 -32.07 12.33
CA THR A 125 -18.57 -33.07 13.41
C THR A 125 -19.93 -33.60 13.91
N ALA A 126 -21.01 -32.82 13.76
CA ALA A 126 -22.36 -33.18 14.19
C ALA A 126 -22.98 -34.40 13.47
N GLY A 127 -22.27 -35.00 12.49
CA GLY A 127 -22.52 -36.38 12.07
C GLY A 127 -23.86 -36.60 11.40
N LYS A 128 -24.12 -35.86 10.32
CA LYS A 128 -25.02 -36.10 9.18
C LYS A 128 -24.60 -35.07 8.14
N GLN A 129 -24.60 -35.39 6.85
CA GLN A 129 -24.31 -34.42 5.79
C GLN A 129 -25.39 -33.31 5.78
N ASN A 130 -25.27 -32.35 6.70
CA ASN A 130 -26.23 -31.28 6.90
C ASN A 130 -25.80 -30.11 6.00
N ILE A 131 -25.88 -30.35 4.69
CA ILE A 131 -25.64 -29.36 3.63
C ILE A 131 -26.35 -28.04 3.97
N SER A 132 -27.57 -28.10 4.51
CA SER A 132 -28.33 -26.94 4.96
C SER A 132 -27.66 -26.17 6.10
N GLU A 133 -27.01 -26.84 7.05
CA GLU A 133 -26.31 -26.21 8.16
C GLU A 133 -25.00 -25.56 7.72
N ILE A 134 -24.21 -26.25 6.89
CA ILE A 134 -23.00 -25.68 6.28
C ILE A 134 -23.37 -24.43 5.47
N ARG A 135 -24.41 -24.53 4.64
CA ARG A 135 -24.91 -23.41 3.85
C ARG A 135 -25.37 -22.25 4.74
N SER A 136 -26.11 -22.51 5.80
CA SER A 136 -26.53 -21.48 6.77
C SER A 136 -25.34 -20.78 7.41
N VAL A 137 -24.29 -21.53 7.79
CA VAL A 137 -23.07 -20.94 8.35
C VAL A 137 -22.35 -20.07 7.33
N LEU A 138 -22.23 -20.53 6.07
CA LEU A 138 -21.60 -19.76 5.01
C LEU A 138 -22.40 -18.48 4.69
N ASP A 139 -23.73 -18.57 4.57
CA ASP A 139 -24.57 -17.41 4.24
C ASP A 139 -24.60 -16.34 5.36
N GLU A 140 -24.44 -16.75 6.63
CA GLU A 140 -24.45 -15.82 7.77
C GLU A 140 -23.06 -15.21 8.07
N TYR A 141 -21.98 -15.99 7.91
CA TYR A 141 -20.65 -15.63 8.43
C TYR A 141 -19.54 -15.53 7.37
N PHE A 142 -19.81 -15.90 6.12
CA PHE A 142 -18.82 -15.81 5.06
C PHE A 142 -19.23 -14.78 4.00
N SER A 143 -18.35 -13.81 3.78
CA SER A 143 -18.50 -12.78 2.75
C SER A 143 -17.31 -12.81 1.79
N PRO A 144 -17.47 -12.34 0.54
CA PRO A 144 -16.33 -12.15 -0.34
C PRO A 144 -15.41 -11.07 0.24
N GLY A 145 -14.12 -11.15 -0.13
CA GLY A 145 -13.15 -10.11 0.18
C GLY A 145 -13.44 -8.80 -0.54
N SER A 146 -13.05 -7.68 0.06
CA SER A 146 -13.28 -6.34 -0.49
C SER A 146 -12.49 -6.09 -1.78
N ILE A 147 -13.10 -5.27 -2.66
CA ILE A 147 -12.47 -4.65 -3.84
C ILE A 147 -12.10 -3.22 -3.46
N ASP A 148 -11.19 -3.06 -2.50
CA ASP A 148 -10.77 -1.73 -2.08
C ASP A 148 -9.89 -1.09 -3.16
N VAL A 149 -9.94 0.23 -3.26
CA VAL A 149 -9.17 1.00 -4.26
C VAL A 149 -8.23 1.97 -3.58
N ASN A 150 -7.11 2.29 -4.20
CA ASN A 150 -6.16 3.29 -3.71
C ASN A 150 -6.05 4.48 -4.65
N ILE A 151 -6.12 5.68 -4.08
CA ILE A 151 -5.84 6.96 -4.74
C ILE A 151 -4.65 7.63 -4.03
N MET A 152 -3.59 7.89 -4.79
CA MET A 152 -2.48 8.72 -4.33
C MET A 152 -2.86 10.19 -4.47
N THR A 153 -3.22 10.85 -3.36
CA THR A 153 -3.92 12.15 -3.36
C THR A 153 -3.11 13.29 -3.99
N LYS A 154 -1.77 13.22 -3.93
CA LYS A 154 -0.85 14.20 -4.52
C LYS A 154 -0.58 13.98 -6.01
N VAL A 155 -0.92 12.81 -6.56
CA VAL A 155 -0.81 12.53 -8.00
C VAL A 155 -2.11 12.96 -8.69
N ASP A 156 -2.35 14.27 -8.65
CA ASP A 156 -3.61 14.89 -9.09
C ASP A 156 -3.32 15.91 -10.19
N LYS A 157 -2.72 15.41 -11.28
CA LYS A 157 -2.23 16.22 -12.40
C LYS A 157 -3.37 16.97 -13.08
N ASP A 158 -3.14 18.25 -13.36
CA ASP A 158 -4.05 19.07 -14.18
C ASP A 158 -4.15 18.49 -15.61
N ASN A 159 -5.35 18.49 -16.18
CA ASN A 159 -5.62 18.04 -17.54
C ASN A 159 -6.06 19.21 -18.43
N PHE A 160 -5.81 19.08 -19.74
CA PHE A 160 -5.98 20.17 -20.71
C PHE A 160 -6.72 19.68 -21.95
N SER A 161 -7.57 20.52 -22.52
CA SER A 161 -8.11 20.37 -23.87
C SER A 161 -7.40 21.35 -24.79
N GLY A 162 -6.51 20.87 -25.65
CA GLY A 162 -5.57 21.73 -26.35
C GLY A 162 -4.65 22.46 -25.35
N LYS A 163 -4.75 23.79 -25.28
CA LYS A 163 -4.00 24.63 -24.32
C LYS A 163 -4.85 25.10 -23.13
N GLU A 164 -6.14 24.80 -23.11
CA GLU A 164 -7.05 25.24 -22.06
C GLU A 164 -7.08 24.23 -20.93
N GLN A 165 -6.84 24.71 -19.71
CA GLN A 165 -6.91 23.87 -18.52
C GLN A 165 -8.36 23.48 -18.25
N LEU A 166 -8.59 22.18 -18.07
CA LEU A 166 -9.90 21.65 -17.69
C LEU A 166 -10.20 21.93 -16.20
N PRO A 167 -11.49 21.98 -15.81
CA PRO A 167 -11.87 22.06 -14.41
C PRO A 167 -11.23 20.96 -13.55
N VAL A 168 -10.98 21.26 -12.27
CA VAL A 168 -10.29 20.37 -11.31
C VAL A 168 -10.88 18.96 -11.22
N ILE A 169 -12.18 18.81 -11.49
CA ILE A 169 -12.83 17.49 -11.51
C ILE A 169 -12.18 16.56 -12.54
N TYR A 170 -11.62 17.08 -13.64
CA TYR A 170 -10.93 16.27 -14.63
C TYR A 170 -9.47 15.97 -14.27
N ASN A 171 -8.96 16.44 -13.13
CA ASN A 171 -7.63 16.04 -12.66
C ASN A 171 -7.60 14.55 -12.31
N ASP A 172 -6.40 13.96 -12.38
CA ASP A 172 -6.21 12.51 -12.32
C ASP A 172 -6.83 11.84 -11.08
N ALA A 173 -6.67 12.42 -9.88
CA ALA A 173 -7.21 11.84 -8.65
C ALA A 173 -8.71 12.12 -8.50
N HIS A 174 -9.19 13.27 -8.97
CA HIS A 174 -10.62 13.61 -8.97
C HIS A 174 -11.42 12.72 -9.92
N ALA A 175 -10.89 12.44 -11.11
CA ALA A 175 -11.48 11.50 -12.05
C ALA A 175 -11.49 10.06 -11.49
N ALA A 176 -10.44 9.67 -10.78
CA ALA A 176 -10.39 8.38 -10.10
C ALA A 176 -11.45 8.26 -9.00
N LEU A 177 -11.60 9.29 -8.16
CA LEU A 177 -12.63 9.32 -7.13
C LEU A 177 -14.04 9.25 -7.73
N ARG A 178 -14.31 10.00 -8.82
CA ARG A 178 -15.57 9.88 -9.56
C ARG A 178 -15.82 8.47 -10.06
N GLY A 179 -14.83 7.88 -10.72
CA GLY A 179 -14.95 6.55 -11.30
C GLY A 179 -15.30 5.49 -10.25
N PHE A 180 -14.69 5.61 -9.06
CA PHE A 180 -14.99 4.77 -7.90
C PHE A 180 -16.36 5.07 -7.28
N ALA A 181 -16.74 6.34 -7.12
CA ALA A 181 -18.05 6.70 -6.59
C ALA A 181 -19.18 6.16 -7.49
N ALA A 182 -19.00 6.25 -8.81
CA ALA A 182 -19.98 5.78 -9.79
C ALA A 182 -19.99 4.26 -10.03
N SER A 183 -19.07 3.49 -9.43
CA SER A 183 -19.04 2.03 -9.59
C SER A 183 -20.06 1.32 -8.70
N THR A 184 -20.40 0.07 -9.04
CA THR A 184 -21.30 -0.78 -8.26
C THR A 184 -20.66 -1.33 -6.97
N THR A 185 -19.33 -1.25 -6.85
CA THR A 185 -18.58 -1.82 -5.73
C THR A 185 -18.96 -1.18 -4.39
N LYS A 186 -19.38 -1.99 -3.41
CA LYS A 186 -19.57 -1.53 -2.03
C LYS A 186 -18.30 -1.73 -1.22
N SER A 187 -17.31 -0.86 -1.44
CA SER A 187 -15.95 -1.02 -0.91
C SER A 187 -15.37 0.31 -0.43
N SER A 188 -14.08 0.32 -0.13
CA SER A 188 -13.39 1.46 0.47
C SER A 188 -12.37 2.08 -0.48
N VAL A 189 -12.21 3.39 -0.40
CA VAL A 189 -11.08 4.11 -1.00
C VAL A 189 -10.00 4.36 0.05
N VAL A 190 -8.78 3.93 -0.23
CA VAL A 190 -7.56 4.21 0.51
C VAL A 190 -6.97 5.51 -0.02
N PHE A 191 -6.92 6.55 0.81
CA PHE A 191 -6.18 7.77 0.51
C PHE A 191 -4.75 7.66 1.03
N SER A 192 -3.80 7.77 0.10
CA SER A 192 -2.35 7.68 0.38
C SER A 192 -1.57 8.88 -0.16
N ALA A 193 -0.28 8.95 0.20
CA ALA A 193 0.65 10.00 -0.19
C ALA A 193 0.32 11.42 0.33
N GLY A 194 -0.41 11.51 1.45
CA GLY A 194 -0.72 12.75 2.16
C GLY A 194 -2.13 13.28 1.87
N MET A 195 -2.36 14.54 2.22
CA MET A 195 -3.67 15.20 2.13
C MET A 195 -3.78 16.06 0.86
N ASN A 196 -4.94 16.01 0.20
CA ASN A 196 -5.33 16.94 -0.87
C ASN A 196 -6.70 17.57 -0.52
N PRO A 197 -6.73 18.80 0.02
CA PRO A 197 -7.98 19.45 0.45
C PRO A 197 -9.03 19.63 -0.66
N ARG A 198 -8.60 19.77 -1.92
CA ARG A 198 -9.50 19.89 -3.07
C ARG A 198 -10.23 18.56 -3.31
N LEU A 199 -9.48 17.46 -3.33
CA LEU A 199 -10.03 16.12 -3.46
C LEU A 199 -10.97 15.78 -2.31
N TYR A 200 -10.60 16.12 -1.07
CA TYR A 200 -11.44 15.87 0.10
C TYR A 200 -12.76 16.65 0.07
N SER A 201 -12.72 17.88 -0.44
CA SER A 201 -13.95 18.67 -0.65
C SER A 201 -14.81 18.06 -1.75
N TYR A 202 -14.20 17.43 -2.74
CA TYR A 202 -14.93 16.80 -3.84
C TYR A 202 -15.70 15.54 -3.42
N ILE A 203 -15.30 14.88 -2.33
CA ILE A 203 -16.04 13.72 -1.76
C ILE A 203 -17.49 14.12 -1.44
N GLU A 204 -17.72 15.36 -1.01
CA GLU A 204 -19.06 15.87 -0.65
C GLU A 204 -20.05 15.86 -1.82
N ALA A 205 -19.57 15.70 -3.06
CA ALA A 205 -20.41 15.62 -4.26
C ALA A 205 -21.07 14.24 -4.46
N PHE A 206 -20.75 13.24 -3.64
CA PHE A 206 -21.17 11.84 -3.85
C PHE A 206 -21.95 11.32 -2.65
N ASP A 207 -23.22 10.95 -2.88
CA ASP A 207 -24.14 10.53 -1.81
C ASP A 207 -23.71 9.22 -1.12
N ASP A 208 -23.01 8.34 -1.83
CA ASP A 208 -22.61 7.02 -1.30
C ASP A 208 -21.57 7.07 -0.16
N PHE A 209 -20.96 8.23 0.09
CA PHE A 209 -20.05 8.43 1.24
C PHE A 209 -20.75 8.95 2.49
N TYR A 210 -22.05 9.23 2.41
CA TYR A 210 -22.88 9.57 3.57
C TYR A 210 -23.54 8.31 4.15
N PRO A 211 -23.86 8.31 5.45
CA PRO A 211 -24.52 7.16 6.07
C PRO A 211 -25.96 7.01 5.56
N ASP A 212 -26.41 5.76 5.44
CA ASP A 212 -27.82 5.42 5.26
C ASP A 212 -28.59 5.42 6.60
N GLU A 213 -29.87 5.08 6.54
CA GLU A 213 -30.77 5.00 7.71
C GLU A 213 -30.29 4.03 8.80
N ASN A 214 -29.42 3.08 8.46
CA ASN A 214 -28.83 2.12 9.39
C ASN A 214 -27.42 2.55 9.85
N GLY A 215 -26.96 3.74 9.48
CA GLY A 215 -25.60 4.22 9.75
C GLY A 215 -24.53 3.51 8.91
N ALA A 216 -24.90 2.80 7.85
CA ALA A 216 -23.98 2.11 6.96
C ALA A 216 -23.56 2.99 5.78
N PHE A 217 -22.40 2.69 5.20
CA PHE A 217 -21.81 3.44 4.10
C PHE A 217 -21.60 2.53 2.89
N ASN A 218 -22.09 2.93 1.72
CA ASN A 218 -21.84 2.22 0.46
C ASN A 218 -20.38 2.36 0.02
N LYS A 219 -19.81 3.57 0.18
CA LYS A 219 -18.40 3.86 -0.09
C LYS A 219 -17.74 4.32 1.19
N LYS A 220 -16.67 3.61 1.58
CA LYS A 220 -15.94 3.85 2.83
C LYS A 220 -14.61 4.53 2.57
N ILE A 221 -14.05 5.16 3.60
CA ILE A 221 -12.73 5.78 3.52
C ILE A 221 -11.77 5.06 4.46
N ILE A 222 -10.62 4.68 3.91
CA ILE A 222 -9.45 4.21 4.63
C ILE A 222 -8.40 5.30 4.56
N LEU A 223 -7.99 5.82 5.71
CA LEU A 223 -6.94 6.83 5.77
C LEU A 223 -5.61 6.18 6.15
N LYS A 224 -4.64 6.26 5.24
CA LYS A 224 -3.28 5.77 5.47
C LYS A 224 -2.48 6.80 6.26
N VAL A 225 -1.99 6.44 7.44
CA VAL A 225 -1.40 7.38 8.40
C VAL A 225 -0.09 6.87 8.99
N SER A 226 0.81 7.79 9.30
CA SER A 226 2.11 7.53 9.95
C SER A 226 2.12 7.87 11.44
N ASP A 227 1.15 8.64 11.93
CA ASP A 227 1.12 9.11 13.32
C ASP A 227 -0.30 9.56 13.74
N PHE A 228 -0.54 9.62 15.05
CA PHE A 228 -1.84 9.94 15.64
C PHE A 228 -2.30 11.37 15.34
N ARG A 229 -1.36 12.34 15.31
CA ARG A 229 -1.67 13.74 15.06
C ARG A 229 -2.21 13.94 13.64
N SER A 230 -1.54 13.36 12.65
CA SER A 230 -1.93 13.38 11.24
C SER A 230 -3.30 12.73 11.04
N ALA A 231 -3.56 11.61 11.71
CA ALA A 231 -4.87 10.96 11.72
C ALA A 231 -5.96 11.89 12.26
N THR A 232 -5.73 12.50 13.42
CA THR A 232 -6.69 13.42 14.06
C THR A 232 -7.01 14.64 13.20
N VAL A 233 -5.99 15.27 12.61
CA VAL A 233 -6.17 16.45 11.75
C VAL A 233 -7.03 16.11 10.53
N GLN A 234 -6.72 15.00 9.85
CA GLN A 234 -7.44 14.60 8.64
C GLN A 234 -8.85 14.08 8.94
N ALA A 235 -9.03 13.34 10.05
CA ALA A 235 -10.34 12.92 10.52
C ALA A 235 -11.26 14.10 10.80
N ASN A 236 -10.78 15.10 11.55
CA ASN A 236 -11.55 16.30 11.85
C ASN A 236 -11.87 17.13 10.60
N LEU A 237 -10.96 17.15 9.62
CA LEU A 237 -11.20 17.84 8.34
C LEU A 237 -12.33 17.17 7.54
N LEU A 238 -12.33 15.84 7.43
CA LEU A 238 -13.36 15.08 6.72
C LEU A 238 -14.69 15.07 7.49
N ALA A 239 -14.66 14.93 8.81
CA ALA A 239 -15.86 14.96 9.64
C ALA A 239 -16.62 16.29 9.52
N LYS A 240 -15.90 17.43 9.47
CA LYS A 240 -16.49 18.76 9.20
C LYS A 240 -17.19 18.87 7.85
N LYS A 241 -16.96 17.92 6.94
CA LYS A 241 -17.61 17.80 5.62
C LYS A 241 -18.77 16.80 5.61
N GLY A 242 -19.08 16.21 6.77
CA GLY A 242 -20.07 15.14 6.89
C GLY A 242 -19.55 13.77 6.41
N ILE A 243 -18.22 13.61 6.28
CA ILE A 243 -17.59 12.42 5.73
C ILE A 243 -16.88 11.64 6.85
N TRP A 244 -17.15 10.34 6.94
CA TRP A 244 -16.61 9.48 8.00
C TRP A 244 -15.39 8.67 7.53
N ILE A 245 -14.41 8.50 8.43
CA ILE A 245 -13.28 7.57 8.21
C ILE A 245 -13.65 6.22 8.82
N SER A 246 -13.75 5.19 7.98
CA SER A 246 -14.09 3.83 8.43
C SER A 246 -12.88 3.03 8.89
N GLU A 247 -11.67 3.41 8.46
CA GLU A 247 -10.43 2.74 8.87
C GLU A 247 -9.24 3.70 8.92
N PHE A 248 -8.46 3.62 9.99
CA PHE A 248 -7.10 4.16 10.04
C PHE A 248 -6.10 3.03 9.79
N ARG A 249 -5.39 3.13 8.66
CA ARG A 249 -4.36 2.17 8.26
C ARG A 249 -3.00 2.73 8.60
N ILE A 250 -2.48 2.31 9.75
CA ILE A 250 -1.21 2.76 10.32
C ILE A 250 -0.08 2.03 9.60
N GLU A 251 0.94 2.77 9.18
CA GLU A 251 2.06 2.18 8.46
C GLU A 251 3.43 2.55 9.02
N SER A 252 4.37 1.60 8.92
CA SER A 252 5.78 1.88 9.14
C SER A 252 6.31 2.84 8.06
N GLY A 253 7.06 3.84 8.51
CA GLY A 253 7.65 4.84 7.62
C GLY A 253 8.74 4.29 6.68
N LEU A 254 9.52 3.32 7.14
CA LEU A 254 10.68 2.79 6.39
C LEU A 254 10.59 1.29 6.09
N ASN A 255 9.81 0.52 6.86
CA ASN A 255 9.74 -0.94 6.74
C ASN A 255 8.63 -1.43 5.78
N CYS A 256 7.94 -0.51 5.11
CA CYS A 256 6.97 -0.78 4.05
C CYS A 256 7.63 -0.87 2.66
N GLY A 257 6.97 -1.53 1.70
CA GLY A 257 7.35 -1.39 0.28
C GLY A 257 6.92 -0.04 -0.31
N GLY A 258 7.49 0.33 -1.45
CA GLY A 258 7.14 1.57 -2.15
C GLY A 258 7.81 2.81 -1.59
N HIS A 259 7.07 3.91 -1.50
CA HIS A 259 7.56 5.18 -0.96
C HIS A 259 7.91 5.04 0.51
N ALA A 260 9.10 5.51 0.87
CA ALA A 260 9.59 5.51 2.23
C ALA A 260 9.54 6.93 2.81
N PHE A 261 8.91 7.06 3.98
CA PHE A 261 8.73 8.30 4.70
C PHE A 261 9.28 8.12 6.11
N ALA A 262 10.58 8.41 6.31
CA ALA A 262 11.12 8.49 7.65
C ALA A 262 10.36 9.59 8.42
N THR A 263 9.67 9.22 9.50
CA THR A 263 9.18 10.18 10.48
C THR A 263 10.39 10.88 11.13
N GLU A 264 10.16 11.86 12.01
CA GLU A 264 11.24 12.49 12.78
C GLU A 264 11.77 11.56 13.89
N GLY A 265 12.04 10.28 13.59
CA GLY A 265 12.53 9.27 14.53
C GLY A 265 11.44 8.62 15.41
N HIS A 266 10.16 8.82 15.10
CA HIS A 266 9.06 8.15 15.80
C HIS A 266 8.87 6.73 15.25
N LEU A 267 9.17 5.74 16.10
CA LEU A 267 9.02 4.31 15.78
C LEU A 267 7.55 3.86 15.84
N MET A 268 7.22 2.81 15.10
CA MET A 268 5.86 2.30 14.95
C MET A 268 5.26 1.83 16.27
N GLY A 269 6.01 1.18 17.17
CA GLY A 269 5.42 0.70 18.42
C GLY A 269 4.85 1.80 19.32
N PRO A 270 5.60 2.87 19.64
CA PRO A 270 5.04 4.05 20.33
C PRO A 270 3.82 4.65 19.62
N ILE A 271 3.84 4.74 18.29
CA ILE A 271 2.70 5.24 17.51
C ILE A 271 1.47 4.33 17.72
N LEU A 272 1.64 3.02 17.61
CA LEU A 272 0.55 2.05 17.81
C LEU A 272 0.02 2.08 19.25
N ALA A 273 0.89 2.29 20.25
CA ALA A 273 0.49 2.46 21.65
C ALA A 273 -0.38 3.71 21.85
N GLU A 274 -0.03 4.80 21.17
CA GLU A 274 -0.84 6.03 21.18
C GLU A 274 -2.22 5.79 20.55
N PHE A 275 -2.30 5.16 19.38
CA PHE A 275 -3.58 4.80 18.76
C PHE A 275 -4.41 3.88 19.67
N ARG A 276 -3.80 2.86 20.27
CA ARG A 276 -4.49 1.95 21.20
C ARG A 276 -5.11 2.69 22.39
N SER A 277 -4.37 3.63 22.98
CA SER A 277 -4.80 4.36 24.18
C SER A 277 -5.77 5.51 23.90
N ARG A 278 -5.69 6.14 22.72
CA ARG A 278 -6.42 7.38 22.40
C ARG A 278 -7.43 7.26 21.26
N ARG A 279 -7.67 6.07 20.68
CA ARG A 279 -8.66 5.90 19.60
C ARG A 279 -10.06 6.39 19.95
N THR A 280 -10.53 6.18 21.18
CA THR A 280 -11.83 6.66 21.64
C THR A 280 -11.91 8.19 21.61
N GLU A 281 -10.85 8.89 22.02
CA GLU A 281 -10.75 10.36 21.92
C GLU A 281 -10.88 10.83 20.46
N LEU A 282 -10.17 10.16 19.55
CA LEU A 282 -10.20 10.43 18.11
C LEU A 282 -11.60 10.22 17.51
N GLU A 283 -12.23 9.09 17.82
CA GLU A 283 -13.57 8.71 17.34
C GLU A 283 -14.64 9.71 17.80
N HIS A 284 -14.67 10.03 19.10
CA HIS A 284 -15.66 10.98 19.66
C HIS A 284 -15.49 12.38 19.07
N THR A 285 -14.25 12.88 19.00
CA THR A 285 -13.97 14.21 18.43
C THR A 285 -14.42 14.31 16.98
N ALA A 286 -14.15 13.27 16.18
CA ALA A 286 -14.59 13.22 14.79
C ALA A 286 -16.12 13.10 14.69
N TYR A 287 -16.76 12.28 15.53
CA TYR A 287 -18.21 12.07 15.48
C TYR A 287 -18.99 13.34 15.82
N ASP A 288 -18.57 14.10 16.84
CA ASP A 288 -19.22 15.37 17.19
C ASP A 288 -19.18 16.39 16.03
N LEU A 289 -18.09 16.38 15.25
CA LEU A 289 -17.96 17.21 14.05
C LEU A 289 -18.83 16.68 12.90
N LEU A 290 -18.90 15.36 12.76
CA LEU A 290 -19.71 14.68 11.75
C LEU A 290 -21.19 15.01 11.93
N VAL A 291 -21.74 14.85 13.14
CA VAL A 291 -23.15 15.10 13.46
C VAL A 291 -23.55 16.53 13.06
N LYS A 292 -22.76 17.53 13.47
CA LYS A 292 -23.00 18.94 13.13
C LYS A 292 -23.00 19.18 11.62
N ALA A 293 -22.10 18.53 10.89
CA ALA A 293 -22.01 18.67 9.44
C ALA A 293 -23.18 17.99 8.73
N LEU A 294 -23.62 16.81 9.19
CA LEU A 294 -24.76 16.08 8.63
C LEU A 294 -26.08 16.82 8.89
N GLU A 295 -26.28 17.36 10.10
CA GLU A 295 -27.43 18.19 10.45
C GLU A 295 -27.53 19.42 9.55
N ALA A 296 -26.44 20.16 9.39
CA ALA A 296 -26.38 21.33 8.52
C ALA A 296 -26.66 21.03 7.04
N LYS A 297 -26.41 19.78 6.61
CA LYS A 297 -26.64 19.31 5.24
C LYS A 297 -28.00 18.60 5.06
N GLY A 298 -28.78 18.42 6.12
CA GLY A 298 -30.02 17.65 6.07
C GLY A 298 -29.82 16.17 5.69
N LYS A 299 -28.68 15.59 6.08
CA LYS A 299 -28.35 14.17 5.85
C LYS A 299 -28.75 13.32 7.07
N VAL A 300 -28.83 12.00 6.87
CA VAL A 300 -29.07 11.04 7.95
C VAL A 300 -27.96 11.15 8.99
N ILE A 301 -28.33 11.16 10.27
CA ILE A 301 -27.40 11.20 11.40
C ILE A 301 -27.40 9.81 12.05
N PRO A 302 -26.27 9.09 12.07
CA PRO A 302 -26.16 7.81 12.76
C PRO A 302 -26.45 7.97 14.26
N SER A 303 -27.27 7.09 14.84
CA SER A 303 -27.62 7.12 16.27
C SER A 303 -26.45 6.74 17.18
N GLU A 304 -25.46 6.04 16.65
CA GLU A 304 -24.25 5.61 17.33
C GLU A 304 -23.02 6.01 16.52
N ILE A 305 -21.85 6.06 17.18
CA ILE A 305 -20.57 6.29 16.50
C ILE A 305 -20.33 5.13 15.52
N PRO A 306 -20.22 5.38 14.20
CA PRO A 306 -20.00 4.29 13.26
C PRO A 306 -18.64 3.63 13.51
N LYS A 307 -18.62 2.30 13.49
CA LYS A 307 -17.42 1.50 13.81
C LYS A 307 -16.21 1.92 12.96
N VAL A 308 -15.07 2.13 13.61
CA VAL A 308 -13.78 2.42 12.98
C VAL A 308 -12.85 1.21 13.15
N LYS A 309 -12.14 0.85 12.09
CA LYS A 309 -11.07 -0.15 12.13
C LYS A 309 -9.71 0.52 12.32
N TYR A 310 -8.84 -0.09 13.10
CA TYR A 310 -7.43 0.26 13.22
C TYR A 310 -6.61 -0.90 12.69
N THR A 311 -5.97 -0.69 11.55
CA THR A 311 -5.14 -1.71 10.90
C THR A 311 -3.69 -1.26 10.85
N VAL A 312 -2.79 -2.22 10.75
CA VAL A 312 -1.35 -1.95 10.74
C VAL A 312 -0.66 -2.68 9.60
N GLN A 313 0.35 -2.06 8.99
CA GLN A 313 1.17 -2.68 7.96
C GLN A 313 2.62 -2.20 8.00
N GLY A 314 3.52 -3.01 7.48
CA GLY A 314 4.95 -2.69 7.34
C GLY A 314 5.85 -3.73 7.99
N GLY A 315 6.59 -4.45 7.15
CA GLY A 315 7.65 -5.35 7.58
C GLY A 315 7.26 -6.61 8.35
N VAL A 316 5.96 -6.89 8.51
CA VAL A 316 5.48 -8.11 9.18
C VAL A 316 5.88 -9.33 8.36
N GLY A 317 6.48 -10.32 9.02
CA GLY A 317 7.06 -11.49 8.38
C GLY A 317 6.85 -12.80 9.12
N THR A 318 6.33 -12.81 10.36
CA THR A 318 6.03 -14.05 11.09
C THR A 318 4.63 -14.08 11.70
N ALA A 319 4.14 -15.28 12.01
CA ALA A 319 2.87 -15.46 12.71
C ALA A 319 2.88 -14.83 14.12
N GLU A 320 4.01 -14.89 14.82
CA GLU A 320 4.13 -14.30 16.15
C GLU A 320 4.02 -12.77 16.09
N GLU A 321 4.62 -12.13 15.09
CA GLU A 321 4.48 -10.69 14.86
C GLU A 321 3.04 -10.30 14.51
N HIS A 322 2.39 -11.09 13.64
CA HIS A 322 0.99 -10.89 13.30
C HIS A 322 0.11 -10.93 14.55
N GLN A 323 0.26 -11.98 15.37
CA GLN A 323 -0.53 -12.13 16.58
C GLN A 323 -0.19 -11.07 17.64
N PHE A 324 1.08 -10.68 17.74
CA PHE A 324 1.53 -9.60 18.61
C PHE A 324 0.83 -8.27 18.28
N LEU A 325 0.73 -7.91 17.00
CA LEU A 325 0.05 -6.69 16.57
C LEU A 325 -1.45 -6.71 16.88
N LEU A 326 -2.11 -7.85 16.68
CA LEU A 326 -3.53 -8.02 16.99
C LEU A 326 -3.81 -7.97 18.50
N GLU A 327 -3.01 -8.65 19.33
CA GLU A 327 -3.31 -8.78 20.76
C GLU A 327 -2.75 -7.62 21.59
N HIS A 328 -1.49 -7.26 21.40
CA HIS A 328 -0.85 -6.24 22.21
C HIS A 328 -1.32 -4.84 21.81
N TYR A 329 -1.38 -4.54 20.51
CA TYR A 329 -1.81 -3.23 20.04
C TYR A 329 -3.32 -3.15 19.76
N GLN A 330 -4.05 -4.27 19.84
CA GLN A 330 -5.49 -4.32 19.62
C GLN A 330 -5.90 -3.84 18.22
N MET A 331 -5.09 -4.22 17.22
CA MET A 331 -5.35 -3.97 15.81
C MET A 331 -6.41 -4.93 15.28
N ASP A 332 -7.24 -4.46 14.35
CA ASP A 332 -8.33 -5.24 13.74
C ASP A 332 -7.84 -6.16 12.61
N SER A 333 -6.79 -5.75 11.89
CA SER A 333 -6.19 -6.49 10.78
C SER A 333 -4.75 -6.05 10.52
N VAL A 334 -3.96 -6.94 9.93
CA VAL A 334 -2.56 -6.69 9.55
C VAL A 334 -2.37 -6.79 8.04
N GLY A 335 -1.78 -5.78 7.43
CA GLY A 335 -1.47 -5.76 6.00
C GLY A 335 -0.19 -6.52 5.68
N TRP A 336 -0.31 -7.55 4.84
CA TRP A 336 0.82 -8.32 4.31
C TRP A 336 1.06 -7.96 2.85
N GLY A 337 2.04 -7.10 2.60
CA GLY A 337 2.38 -6.62 1.25
C GLY A 337 3.38 -7.51 0.54
N SER A 338 4.67 -7.17 0.66
CA SER A 338 5.74 -7.74 -0.16
C SER A 338 5.83 -9.27 -0.22
N PRO A 339 5.54 -10.04 0.86
CA PRO A 339 5.47 -11.50 0.76
C PRO A 339 4.50 -12.00 -0.32
N PHE A 340 3.37 -11.30 -0.55
CA PHE A 340 2.41 -11.67 -1.58
C PHE A 340 2.89 -11.40 -3.01
N LEU A 341 3.97 -10.64 -3.23
CA LEU A 341 4.61 -10.53 -4.56
C LEU A 341 5.18 -11.90 -5.01
N LEU A 342 5.45 -12.80 -4.07
CA LEU A 342 5.93 -14.16 -4.32
C LEU A 342 4.81 -15.20 -4.45
N VAL A 343 3.54 -14.77 -4.43
CA VAL A 343 2.34 -15.64 -4.50
C VAL A 343 1.59 -15.48 -5.83
N PRO A 344 1.77 -16.37 -6.84
CA PRO A 344 1.20 -16.18 -8.18
C PRO A 344 -0.33 -16.21 -8.20
N GLU A 345 -0.89 -16.92 -7.24
CA GLU A 345 -2.33 -17.05 -7.03
C GLU A 345 -2.98 -15.79 -6.46
N ALA A 346 -2.19 -14.79 -6.04
CA ALA A 346 -2.70 -13.55 -5.44
C ALA A 346 -2.26 -12.28 -6.18
N THR A 347 -1.14 -12.30 -6.91
CA THR A 347 -0.57 -11.10 -7.54
C THR A 347 -0.13 -11.34 -8.99
N SER A 348 -0.26 -10.31 -9.82
CA SER A 348 0.17 -10.31 -11.22
C SER A 348 1.59 -9.74 -11.34
N VAL A 349 2.56 -10.53 -10.86
CA VAL A 349 4.00 -10.27 -10.99
C VAL A 349 4.59 -11.24 -12.02
N ASP A 350 5.32 -10.69 -12.99
CA ASP A 350 5.99 -11.48 -14.04
C ASP A 350 7.06 -12.44 -13.49
N PRO A 351 7.37 -13.54 -14.21
CA PRO A 351 8.29 -14.55 -13.72
C PRO A 351 9.70 -14.04 -13.40
N GLU A 352 10.27 -13.16 -14.25
CA GLU A 352 11.64 -12.64 -14.07
C GLU A 352 11.74 -11.80 -12.79
N THR A 353 10.78 -10.88 -12.59
CA THR A 353 10.72 -10.06 -11.38
C THR A 353 10.50 -10.91 -10.13
N ARG A 354 9.66 -11.94 -10.21
CA ARG A 354 9.39 -12.84 -9.08
C ARG A 354 10.61 -13.66 -8.68
N GLU A 355 11.37 -14.14 -9.67
CA GLU A 355 12.63 -14.84 -9.43
C GLU A 355 13.70 -13.91 -8.82
N LEU A 356 13.78 -12.66 -9.29
CA LEU A 356 14.65 -11.64 -8.71
C LEU A 356 14.30 -11.37 -7.24
N LEU A 357 13.01 -11.22 -6.91
CA LEU A 357 12.53 -11.03 -5.54
C LEU A 357 12.88 -12.22 -4.63
N ALA A 358 12.70 -13.45 -5.12
CA ALA A 358 12.99 -14.67 -4.36
C ALA A 358 14.49 -14.86 -4.07
N LYS A 359 15.38 -14.24 -4.86
CA LYS A 359 16.83 -14.30 -4.66
C LYS A 359 17.39 -13.12 -3.87
N ALA A 360 16.57 -12.10 -3.61
CA ALA A 360 16.99 -10.87 -2.96
C ALA A 360 17.49 -11.14 -1.54
N LYS A 361 18.57 -10.46 -1.17
CA LYS A 361 19.10 -10.41 0.20
C LYS A 361 19.03 -8.98 0.74
N GLU A 362 19.46 -8.80 1.98
CA GLU A 362 19.45 -7.47 2.62
C GLU A 362 20.29 -6.45 1.85
N GLU A 363 21.46 -6.85 1.34
CA GLU A 363 22.36 -5.98 0.57
C GLU A 363 21.80 -5.53 -0.79
N ASP A 364 20.81 -6.26 -1.32
CA ASP A 364 20.15 -5.95 -2.60
C ASP A 364 19.05 -4.90 -2.45
N LEU A 365 18.61 -4.63 -1.21
CA LEU A 365 17.51 -3.74 -0.89
C LEU A 365 18.05 -2.41 -0.35
N TYR A 366 17.58 -1.30 -0.91
CA TYR A 366 18.07 0.02 -0.53
C TYR A 366 17.02 1.11 -0.74
N LEU A 367 17.19 2.21 -0.03
CA LEU A 367 16.45 3.45 -0.28
C LEU A 367 17.08 4.20 -1.44
N SER A 368 16.33 4.36 -2.52
CA SER A 368 16.77 5.07 -3.72
C SER A 368 16.03 6.38 -3.90
N ASN A 369 16.60 7.27 -4.72
CA ASN A 369 15.96 8.53 -5.13
C ASN A 369 15.34 8.42 -6.53
N ILE A 370 15.03 7.22 -7.02
CA ILE A 370 14.53 7.01 -8.40
C ILE A 370 13.15 7.63 -8.65
N SER A 371 12.40 7.96 -7.60
CA SER A 371 11.04 8.48 -7.73
C SER A 371 11.02 9.89 -8.33
N PRO A 372 10.20 10.13 -9.38
CA PRO A 372 9.99 11.48 -9.91
C PRO A 372 9.35 12.45 -8.90
N LEU A 373 8.76 11.93 -7.82
CA LEU A 373 8.09 12.70 -6.76
C LEU A 373 9.06 13.31 -5.73
N GLY A 374 10.36 13.02 -5.82
CA GLY A 374 11.37 13.52 -4.87
C GLY A 374 11.28 12.88 -3.48
N VAL A 375 10.59 11.74 -3.35
CA VAL A 375 10.47 10.96 -2.13
C VAL A 375 11.29 9.68 -2.27
N PRO A 376 12.07 9.27 -1.24
CA PRO A 376 12.79 8.00 -1.27
C PRO A 376 11.89 6.79 -1.54
N PHE A 377 12.47 5.77 -2.15
CA PHE A 377 11.75 4.59 -2.62
C PHE A 377 12.51 3.33 -2.25
N ASN A 378 11.86 2.40 -1.54
CA ASN A 378 12.43 1.08 -1.32
C ASN A 378 12.58 0.38 -2.66
N THR A 379 13.81 -0.04 -2.98
CA THR A 379 14.22 -0.47 -4.32
C THR A 379 15.03 -1.75 -4.23
N LEU A 380 14.84 -2.63 -5.22
CA LEU A 380 15.63 -3.82 -5.41
C LEU A 380 16.68 -3.58 -6.50
N ARG A 381 17.92 -4.01 -6.28
CA ARG A 381 18.98 -3.99 -7.29
C ARG A 381 18.73 -5.02 -8.38
N GLY A 382 19.22 -4.75 -9.59
CA GLY A 382 19.22 -5.70 -10.70
C GLY A 382 17.88 -5.78 -11.44
N THR A 383 16.97 -4.82 -11.24
CA THR A 383 15.70 -4.80 -11.98
C THR A 383 15.94 -4.56 -13.48
N SER A 384 15.08 -5.14 -14.32
CA SER A 384 15.16 -4.91 -15.77
C SER A 384 15.01 -3.42 -16.14
N ASN A 385 14.29 -2.62 -15.33
CA ASN A 385 14.27 -1.17 -15.49
C ASN A 385 15.62 -0.51 -15.24
N GLU A 386 16.31 -0.89 -14.18
CA GLU A 386 17.63 -0.35 -13.84
C GLU A 386 18.61 -0.59 -14.97
N ILE A 387 18.69 -1.82 -15.49
CA ILE A 387 19.58 -2.21 -16.60
C ILE A 387 19.29 -1.35 -17.84
N LEU A 388 18.01 -1.23 -18.23
CA LEU A 388 17.62 -0.46 -19.40
C LEU A 388 17.82 1.05 -19.22
N LYS A 389 17.63 1.56 -17.99
CA LYS A 389 17.87 2.97 -17.64
C LYS A 389 19.36 3.30 -17.74
N SER A 390 20.23 2.49 -17.14
CA SER A 390 21.68 2.71 -17.19
C SER A 390 22.19 2.68 -18.63
N LYS A 391 21.80 1.67 -19.43
CA LYS A 391 22.15 1.61 -20.86
C LYS A 391 21.73 2.86 -21.65
N ARG A 392 20.60 3.46 -21.30
CA ARG A 392 20.14 4.72 -21.92
C ARG A 392 20.99 5.91 -21.50
N ALA A 393 21.32 6.02 -20.21
CA ALA A 393 22.19 7.08 -19.71
C ALA A 393 23.57 7.01 -20.38
N ASP A 394 24.17 5.80 -20.45
CA ASP A 394 25.50 5.57 -21.04
C ASP A 394 25.56 5.89 -22.55
N SER A 395 24.42 5.75 -23.24
CA SER A 395 24.31 6.07 -24.68
C SER A 395 23.89 7.52 -24.97
N GLY A 396 23.94 8.41 -23.95
CA GLY A 396 23.56 9.82 -24.10
C GLY A 396 22.06 10.04 -24.36
N LYS A 397 21.23 9.06 -23.98
CA LYS A 397 19.79 9.02 -24.26
C LYS A 397 18.98 8.85 -22.97
N ALA A 398 19.42 9.53 -21.91
CA ALA A 398 18.87 9.46 -20.57
C ALA A 398 17.35 9.74 -20.55
N GLY A 399 16.68 9.24 -19.51
CA GLY A 399 15.24 9.40 -19.34
C GLY A 399 14.34 8.62 -20.30
N SER A 400 13.04 8.65 -20.01
CA SER A 400 11.97 8.01 -20.78
C SER A 400 11.33 8.97 -21.78
N SER A 401 10.74 8.43 -22.86
CA SER A 401 9.84 9.21 -23.74
C SER A 401 8.58 9.72 -23.03
N CYS A 402 8.27 9.22 -21.83
CA CYS A 402 7.18 9.66 -20.95
C CYS A 402 5.79 9.75 -21.63
N PRO A 403 5.27 8.64 -22.20
CA PRO A 403 4.00 8.67 -22.94
C PRO A 403 2.79 8.94 -22.04
N LYS A 404 2.78 8.42 -20.80
CA LYS A 404 1.63 8.51 -19.88
C LYS A 404 1.53 9.84 -19.13
N LYS A 405 2.66 10.53 -18.90
CA LYS A 405 2.74 11.84 -18.24
C LYS A 405 2.07 11.99 -16.85
N TYR A 406 1.61 10.93 -16.17
CA TYR A 406 0.93 11.07 -14.86
C TYR A 406 1.79 11.77 -13.78
N LEU A 407 3.11 11.60 -13.84
CA LEU A 407 4.07 12.24 -12.92
C LEU A 407 4.72 13.52 -13.51
N ALA A 408 4.13 14.11 -14.54
CA ALA A 408 4.58 15.38 -15.10
C ALA A 408 4.12 16.55 -14.23
N LEU A 409 4.68 16.63 -13.02
CA LEU A 409 4.26 17.58 -11.98
C LEU A 409 5.22 18.77 -11.82
N SER A 410 6.45 18.67 -12.31
CA SER A 410 7.41 19.78 -12.20
C SER A 410 7.06 20.88 -13.20
N LYS A 411 6.82 22.09 -12.71
CA LYS A 411 6.57 23.28 -13.54
C LYS A 411 7.84 24.10 -13.82
N GLU A 412 9.01 23.53 -13.58
CA GLU A 412 10.30 24.22 -13.70
C GLU A 412 10.54 24.78 -15.10
N TYR A 413 10.12 24.05 -16.14
CA TYR A 413 10.33 24.48 -17.52
C TYR A 413 9.04 24.71 -18.33
N GLU A 414 7.93 24.09 -17.94
CA GLU A 414 6.68 24.10 -18.73
C GLU A 414 5.47 24.20 -17.80
N ALA A 415 4.47 25.01 -18.20
CA ALA A 415 3.29 25.28 -17.38
C ALA A 415 2.41 24.03 -17.20
N GLU A 416 2.33 23.20 -18.24
CA GLU A 416 1.61 21.92 -18.27
C GLU A 416 2.30 20.83 -17.43
N GLY A 417 3.52 21.10 -16.97
CA GLY A 417 4.33 20.18 -16.18
C GLY A 417 5.17 19.21 -17.02
N ILE A 418 6.35 18.89 -16.49
CA ILE A 418 7.29 17.93 -17.06
C ILE A 418 7.71 16.90 -15.99
N CYS A 419 7.90 15.65 -16.41
CA CYS A 419 8.34 14.59 -15.51
C CYS A 419 9.86 14.60 -15.40
N THR A 420 10.39 14.53 -14.17
CA THR A 420 11.84 14.53 -13.92
C THR A 420 12.55 13.26 -14.41
N ALA A 421 11.80 12.18 -14.64
CA ALA A 421 12.29 10.96 -15.31
C ALA A 421 12.13 10.99 -16.85
N SER A 422 11.60 12.08 -17.41
CA SER A 422 11.49 12.22 -18.87
C SER A 422 12.83 12.61 -19.47
N ARG A 423 13.10 12.12 -20.68
CA ARG A 423 14.27 12.52 -21.48
C ARG A 423 14.34 14.04 -21.62
N LYS A 424 13.21 14.66 -21.96
CA LYS A 424 13.11 16.10 -22.15
C LYS A 424 13.56 16.91 -20.92
N TYR A 425 13.28 16.43 -19.71
CA TYR A 425 13.76 17.09 -18.49
C TYR A 425 15.25 16.83 -18.25
N GLN A 426 15.67 15.56 -18.38
CA GLN A 426 17.05 15.17 -18.11
C GLN A 426 18.02 15.80 -19.11
N ASP A 427 17.67 15.88 -20.39
CA ASP A 427 18.49 16.54 -21.42
C ASP A 427 18.74 18.01 -21.06
N ARG A 428 17.69 18.77 -20.69
CA ARG A 428 17.83 20.17 -20.25
C ARG A 428 18.72 20.30 -19.00
N LYS A 429 18.55 19.42 -18.01
CA LYS A 429 19.38 19.42 -16.81
C LYS A 429 20.84 19.06 -17.07
N ILE A 430 21.08 18.17 -18.03
CA ILE A 430 22.43 17.80 -18.47
C ILE A 430 23.07 18.94 -19.26
N GLU A 431 22.32 19.66 -20.08
CA GLU A 431 22.78 20.88 -20.76
C GLU A 431 23.22 21.94 -19.74
N GLU A 432 22.37 22.26 -18.76
CA GLU A 432 22.72 23.17 -17.64
C GLU A 432 23.97 22.71 -16.87
N LEU A 433 24.12 21.41 -16.64
CA LEU A 433 25.30 20.85 -15.97
C LEU A 433 26.56 20.99 -16.83
N ASN A 434 26.44 20.82 -18.15
CA ASN A 434 27.56 20.97 -19.09
C ASN A 434 28.04 22.42 -19.19
N GLU A 435 27.14 23.41 -19.11
CA GLU A 435 27.52 24.84 -19.08
C GLU A 435 28.43 25.18 -17.89
N ARG A 436 28.27 24.46 -16.77
CA ARG A 436 29.05 24.64 -15.53
C ARG A 436 30.22 23.68 -15.39
N LYS A 437 30.52 22.89 -16.43
CA LYS A 437 31.51 21.81 -16.35
C LYS A 437 32.91 22.29 -15.99
N THR A 438 33.30 23.50 -16.39
CA THR A 438 34.60 24.10 -16.06
C THR A 438 34.71 24.56 -14.60
N GLU A 439 33.58 24.68 -13.89
CA GLU A 439 33.50 25.12 -12.48
C GLU A 439 33.49 23.93 -11.50
N LEU A 440 33.30 22.71 -11.99
CA LEU A 440 33.10 21.52 -11.18
C LEU A 440 34.29 20.58 -11.26
N SER A 441 34.63 19.94 -10.15
CA SER A 441 35.53 18.79 -10.17
C SER A 441 34.87 17.63 -10.96
N PRO A 442 35.67 16.71 -11.54
CA PRO A 442 35.13 15.53 -12.22
C PRO A 442 34.18 14.70 -11.33
N GLU A 443 34.48 14.62 -10.03
CA GLU A 443 33.66 13.94 -9.04
C GLU A 443 32.30 14.63 -8.85
N ASN A 444 32.30 15.95 -8.62
CA ASN A 444 31.06 16.71 -8.44
C ASN A 444 30.19 16.69 -9.69
N TYR A 445 30.80 16.74 -10.89
CA TYR A 445 30.09 16.59 -12.15
C TYR A 445 29.42 15.22 -12.26
N ASN A 446 30.14 14.13 -11.96
CA ASN A 446 29.60 12.78 -12.05
C ASN A 446 28.48 12.53 -11.04
N ASN A 447 28.60 13.07 -9.82
CA ASN A 447 27.55 12.98 -8.80
C ASN A 447 26.28 13.73 -9.22
N ALA A 448 26.43 14.94 -9.78
CA ALA A 448 25.30 15.72 -10.31
C ALA A 448 24.65 15.00 -11.50
N PHE A 449 25.43 14.46 -12.43
CA PHE A 449 24.94 13.67 -13.56
C PHE A 449 24.17 12.42 -13.10
N GLY A 450 24.69 11.69 -12.12
CA GLY A 450 24.01 10.56 -11.50
C GLY A 450 22.66 10.94 -10.90
N THR A 451 22.61 12.05 -10.16
CA THR A 451 21.37 12.58 -9.54
C THR A 451 20.29 12.94 -10.57
N ILE A 452 20.70 13.42 -11.75
CA ILE A 452 19.77 13.72 -12.85
C ILE A 452 19.26 12.41 -13.49
N THR A 453 20.16 11.47 -13.75
CA THR A 453 19.88 10.27 -14.57
C THR A 453 19.31 9.08 -13.78
N GLU A 454 19.39 9.09 -12.45
CA GLU A 454 18.85 8.01 -11.61
C GLU A 454 17.32 7.89 -11.68
N LYS A 455 16.58 8.94 -12.09
CA LYS A 455 15.11 8.96 -12.05
C LYS A 455 14.51 7.92 -13.02
N SER A 456 13.62 7.08 -12.51
CA SER A 456 12.97 5.99 -13.26
C SER A 456 11.55 6.35 -13.69
N CYS A 457 11.12 5.84 -14.86
CA CYS A 457 9.75 6.00 -15.33
C CYS A 457 8.79 5.05 -14.59
N LEU A 458 8.27 5.50 -13.44
CA LEU A 458 7.38 4.69 -12.59
C LEU A 458 6.04 4.36 -13.27
N CYS A 459 5.48 5.27 -14.07
CA CYS A 459 4.18 5.07 -14.74
C CYS A 459 4.13 3.86 -15.68
N VAL A 460 5.27 3.50 -16.27
CA VAL A 460 5.40 2.35 -17.17
C VAL A 460 6.06 1.18 -16.45
N GLY A 461 7.13 1.45 -15.69
CA GLY A 461 7.88 0.41 -14.97
C GLY A 461 7.05 -0.36 -13.96
N LEU A 462 6.15 0.31 -13.22
CA LEU A 462 5.25 -0.34 -12.25
C LEU A 462 4.00 -0.97 -12.91
N ALA A 463 3.77 -0.71 -14.20
CA ALA A 463 2.63 -1.24 -14.96
C ALA A 463 2.99 -2.49 -15.78
N ASN A 464 4.23 -2.59 -16.23
CA ASN A 464 4.66 -3.61 -17.19
C ASN A 464 4.54 -5.05 -16.68
N SER A 465 4.70 -5.28 -15.37
CA SER A 465 4.74 -6.64 -14.81
C SER A 465 3.48 -7.43 -15.14
N SER A 466 2.29 -6.84 -14.95
CA SER A 466 1.04 -7.52 -15.28
C SER A 466 0.79 -7.67 -16.78
N TYR A 467 1.29 -6.74 -17.59
CA TYR A 467 1.24 -6.94 -19.04
C TYR A 467 2.08 -8.14 -19.46
N ILE A 468 3.28 -8.29 -18.91
CA ILE A 468 4.17 -9.40 -19.22
C ILE A 468 3.58 -10.73 -18.71
N GLU A 469 3.08 -10.77 -17.47
CA GLU A 469 2.46 -11.98 -16.88
C GLU A 469 1.23 -12.46 -17.67
N LEU A 470 0.41 -11.53 -18.16
CA LEU A 470 -0.82 -11.85 -18.92
C LEU A 470 -0.60 -11.96 -20.43
N GLY A 471 0.64 -11.83 -20.93
CA GLY A 471 0.95 -11.88 -22.35
C GLY A 471 0.37 -10.71 -23.17
N LEU A 472 0.12 -9.57 -22.52
CA LEU A 472 -0.36 -8.35 -23.15
C LEU A 472 0.80 -7.57 -23.80
N PRO A 473 0.57 -6.94 -24.97
CA PRO A 473 1.62 -6.22 -25.68
C PRO A 473 2.05 -4.95 -24.92
N VAL A 474 3.33 -4.85 -24.59
CA VAL A 474 3.96 -3.62 -24.08
C VAL A 474 4.36 -2.73 -25.25
N LYS A 475 3.68 -1.58 -25.41
CA LYS A 475 3.95 -0.63 -26.50
C LYS A 475 4.97 0.44 -26.09
N GLY A 476 5.73 0.93 -27.07
CA GLY A 476 6.62 2.07 -26.92
C GLY A 476 8.06 1.71 -26.53
N GLN A 477 8.80 2.68 -25.99
CA GLN A 477 10.19 2.49 -25.57
C GLN A 477 10.27 1.51 -24.40
N ALA A 478 11.08 0.45 -24.54
CA ALA A 478 11.30 -0.52 -23.48
C ALA A 478 11.74 0.14 -22.16
N GLN A 479 10.91 0.03 -21.12
CA GLN A 479 11.23 0.54 -19.79
C GLN A 479 11.61 -0.56 -18.80
N GLY A 480 11.33 -1.84 -19.06
CA GLY A 480 11.50 -2.90 -18.07
C GLY A 480 10.51 -2.78 -16.91
N VAL A 481 10.72 -3.55 -15.84
CA VAL A 481 9.88 -3.57 -14.65
C VAL A 481 10.61 -2.87 -13.51
N VAL A 482 9.90 -1.99 -12.82
CA VAL A 482 10.32 -1.42 -11.53
C VAL A 482 9.57 -2.18 -10.45
N VAL A 483 10.23 -2.59 -9.39
CA VAL A 483 9.59 -3.20 -8.21
C VAL A 483 10.14 -2.56 -6.95
N CYS A 484 9.28 -2.43 -5.93
CA CYS A 484 9.58 -1.73 -4.69
C CYS A 484 9.11 -2.54 -3.48
N PRO A 485 9.72 -3.71 -3.24
CA PRO A 485 9.38 -4.52 -2.08
C PRO A 485 9.83 -3.83 -0.78
N GLY A 486 9.19 -4.15 0.33
CA GLY A 486 9.69 -3.78 1.65
C GLY A 486 10.94 -4.59 2.00
N PRO A 487 11.79 -4.09 2.92
CA PRO A 487 13.08 -4.71 3.24
C PRO A 487 13.00 -6.18 3.68
N ASN A 488 11.85 -6.59 4.22
CA ASN A 488 11.63 -7.95 4.69
C ASN A 488 11.49 -9.01 3.58
N ILE A 489 11.43 -8.61 2.30
CA ILE A 489 11.41 -9.61 1.21
C ILE A 489 12.69 -10.46 1.19
N ALA A 490 13.81 -9.95 1.74
CA ALA A 490 15.10 -10.64 1.79
C ALA A 490 15.07 -12.00 2.49
N TYR A 491 14.03 -12.26 3.30
CA TYR A 491 13.91 -13.51 4.04
C TYR A 491 13.04 -14.54 3.28
N PHE A 492 12.27 -14.11 2.27
CA PHE A 492 11.38 -14.96 1.47
C PHE A 492 12.09 -15.47 0.22
N SER A 493 12.54 -16.72 0.24
CA SER A 493 13.54 -17.25 -0.71
C SER A 493 12.99 -18.01 -1.92
N LYS A 494 11.66 -18.11 -2.06
CA LYS A 494 11.03 -18.83 -3.18
C LYS A 494 9.65 -18.28 -3.49
N THR A 495 9.00 -18.83 -4.50
CA THR A 495 7.57 -18.64 -4.73
C THR A 495 6.75 -19.52 -3.79
N TYR A 496 5.60 -19.02 -3.34
CA TYR A 496 4.70 -19.72 -2.45
C TYR A 496 3.31 -19.84 -3.07
N SER A 497 2.61 -20.93 -2.78
CA SER A 497 1.17 -20.97 -2.97
C SER A 497 0.47 -20.04 -1.96
N LEU A 498 -0.74 -19.60 -2.30
CA LEU A 498 -1.62 -18.83 -1.43
C LEU A 498 -1.86 -19.57 -0.13
N LYS A 499 -2.09 -20.89 -0.20
CA LYS A 499 -2.26 -21.74 0.97
C LYS A 499 -1.04 -21.73 1.88
N GLU A 500 0.17 -21.91 1.33
CA GLU A 500 1.41 -21.86 2.12
C GLU A 500 1.60 -20.49 2.79
N MET A 501 1.37 -19.40 2.07
CA MET A 501 1.50 -18.06 2.63
C MET A 501 0.47 -17.79 3.74
N ILE A 502 -0.79 -18.21 3.58
CA ILE A 502 -1.80 -18.08 4.62
C ILE A 502 -1.46 -18.93 5.85
N GLN A 503 -1.01 -20.16 5.63
CA GLN A 503 -0.55 -21.05 6.71
C GLN A 503 0.67 -20.46 7.45
N HIS A 504 1.53 -19.71 6.75
CA HIS A 504 2.61 -18.94 7.35
C HIS A 504 2.14 -17.78 8.23
N ILE A 505 1.18 -16.99 7.73
CA ILE A 505 0.58 -15.89 8.51
C ILE A 505 -0.03 -16.41 9.82
N TYR A 506 -0.63 -17.59 9.80
CA TYR A 506 -1.30 -18.19 10.96
C TYR A 506 -0.45 -19.19 11.75
N GLY A 507 0.82 -19.39 11.38
CA GLY A 507 1.77 -20.22 12.14
C GLY A 507 1.58 -21.72 12.00
N GLU A 508 0.78 -22.18 11.03
CA GLU A 508 0.56 -23.60 10.71
C GLU A 508 1.75 -24.19 9.93
N LYS A 509 2.41 -23.38 9.09
CA LYS A 509 3.65 -23.74 8.37
C LYS A 509 4.58 -22.54 8.27
N SER A 510 5.85 -22.70 8.59
CA SER A 510 6.83 -21.65 8.29
C SER A 510 7.17 -21.62 6.80
N ALA A 511 7.09 -20.44 6.18
CA ALA A 511 7.56 -20.21 4.82
C ALA A 511 9.11 -20.15 4.71
N GLU A 512 9.85 -20.06 5.82
CA GLU A 512 11.27 -19.68 5.81
C GLU A 512 12.15 -20.26 6.93
N ASN A 513 13.46 -20.03 6.78
CA ASN A 513 14.51 -20.24 7.77
C ASN A 513 14.85 -18.89 8.46
N HIS A 514 14.20 -18.62 9.59
CA HIS A 514 14.16 -17.31 10.27
C HIS A 514 15.38 -16.98 11.15
N SER A 515 16.46 -17.77 11.13
CA SER A 515 17.47 -17.72 12.20
C SER A 515 18.16 -16.36 12.40
N GLU A 516 18.15 -15.48 11.39
CA GLU A 516 18.84 -14.19 11.43
C GLU A 516 17.92 -12.97 11.27
N ARG A 517 16.61 -13.17 11.02
CA ARG A 517 15.68 -12.05 10.79
C ARG A 517 15.35 -11.35 12.12
N PRO A 518 15.65 -10.05 12.29
CA PRO A 518 15.16 -9.29 13.43
C PRO A 518 13.63 -9.19 13.41
N ASN A 519 12.99 -9.16 14.57
CA ASN A 519 11.55 -8.90 14.60
C ASN A 519 11.20 -7.54 13.98
N VAL A 520 9.95 -7.39 13.54
CA VAL A 520 9.47 -6.21 12.80
C VAL A 520 9.79 -4.86 13.46
N MET A 521 9.76 -4.79 14.80
CA MET A 521 10.05 -3.57 15.56
C MET A 521 11.55 -3.23 15.55
N LEU A 522 12.40 -4.24 15.70
CA LEU A 522 13.85 -4.07 15.62
C LEU A 522 14.33 -3.82 14.19
N LYS A 523 13.73 -4.49 13.20
CA LYS A 523 14.06 -4.24 11.79
C LYS A 523 13.73 -2.80 11.42
N GLU A 524 12.58 -2.28 11.85
CA GLU A 524 12.27 -0.86 11.67
C GLU A 524 13.29 0.05 12.37
N LEU A 525 13.61 -0.20 13.65
CA LEU A 525 14.60 0.60 14.38
C LEU A 525 15.95 0.67 13.63
N ASN A 526 16.45 -0.47 13.15
CA ASN A 526 17.70 -0.52 12.38
C ASN A 526 17.62 0.34 11.11
N LEU A 527 16.52 0.25 10.35
CA LEU A 527 16.31 1.09 9.16
C LEU A 527 16.31 2.58 9.48
N TYR A 528 15.74 2.98 10.63
CA TYR A 528 15.77 4.36 11.08
C TYR A 528 17.19 4.82 11.48
N ILE A 529 17.96 3.97 12.16
CA ILE A 529 19.36 4.24 12.52
C ILE A 529 20.24 4.36 11.27
N GLU A 530 20.07 3.47 10.30
CA GLU A 530 20.74 3.52 9.00
C GLU A 530 20.40 4.82 8.25
N ASN A 531 19.12 5.18 8.19
CA ASN A 531 18.67 6.42 7.56
C ASN A 531 19.21 7.68 8.26
N LEU A 532 19.30 7.67 9.60
CA LEU A 532 19.92 8.76 10.36
C LEU A 532 21.43 8.84 10.11
N SER A 533 22.11 7.70 10.01
CA SER A 533 23.54 7.60 9.70
C SER A 533 23.84 8.14 8.30
N ALA A 534 23.02 7.79 7.31
CA ALA A 534 23.16 8.25 5.94
C ALA A 534 23.10 9.79 5.86
N GLN A 535 22.25 10.44 6.68
CA GLN A 535 22.16 11.90 6.73
C GLN A 535 23.44 12.59 7.26
N LEU A 536 24.28 11.90 8.05
CA LEU A 536 25.58 12.41 8.48
C LEU A 536 26.65 12.27 7.39
N GLN A 537 26.48 11.30 6.49
CA GLN A 537 27.46 10.99 5.44
C GLN A 537 27.31 11.86 4.18
N THR A 538 26.27 12.70 4.08
CA THR A 538 25.96 13.44 2.84
C THR A 538 26.95 14.55 2.46
N GLY A 539 28.01 14.79 3.25
CA GLY A 539 29.08 15.75 2.94
C GLY A 539 28.68 17.22 3.08
N GLY A 540 29.58 18.04 3.64
CA GLY A 540 29.37 19.46 3.93
C GLY A 540 28.96 19.74 5.38
N GLU A 541 29.20 20.96 5.86
CA GLU A 541 28.80 21.40 7.20
C GLU A 541 27.27 21.43 7.31
N MET A 542 26.72 20.77 8.33
CA MET A 542 25.29 20.82 8.60
C MET A 542 24.90 22.22 9.07
N THR A 543 23.81 22.76 8.52
CA THR A 543 23.21 23.99 9.05
C THR A 543 22.67 23.76 10.46
N ALA A 544 22.58 24.83 11.27
CA ALA A 544 22.00 24.74 12.62
C ALA A 544 20.58 24.13 12.64
N GLN A 545 19.79 24.36 11.58
CA GLN A 545 18.46 23.76 11.44
C GLN A 545 18.53 22.25 11.19
N GLN A 546 19.48 21.79 10.36
CA GLN A 546 19.71 20.36 10.11
C GLN A 546 20.21 19.66 11.37
N ILE A 547 21.12 20.28 12.13
CA ILE A 547 21.60 19.75 13.41
C ILE A 547 20.44 19.57 14.38
N LYS A 548 19.61 20.61 14.58
CA LYS A 548 18.45 20.54 15.47
C LYS A 548 17.47 19.43 15.07
N LYS A 549 17.21 19.27 13.77
CA LYS A 549 16.34 18.20 13.26
C LYS A 549 16.94 16.82 13.51
N TRP A 550 18.25 16.69 13.30
CA TRP A 550 19.00 15.46 13.55
C TRP A 550 18.99 15.08 15.04
N GLU A 551 19.20 16.05 15.94
CA GLU A 551 19.13 15.84 17.39
C GLU A 551 17.74 15.41 17.85
N ALA A 552 16.68 16.06 17.33
CA ALA A 552 15.30 15.65 17.60
C ALA A 552 15.03 14.22 17.14
N PHE A 553 15.50 13.86 15.94
CA PHE A 553 15.40 12.50 15.40
C PHE A 553 16.08 11.49 16.32
N LYS A 554 17.34 11.74 16.71
CA LYS A 554 18.10 10.90 17.64
C LYS A 554 17.38 10.75 18.98
N SER A 555 16.87 11.85 19.55
CA SER A 555 16.12 11.84 20.80
C SER A 555 14.87 10.97 20.71
N ASN A 556 14.09 11.08 19.63
CA ASN A 556 12.89 10.28 19.41
C ASN A 556 13.21 8.78 19.27
N LEU A 557 14.33 8.42 18.62
CA LEU A 557 14.78 7.03 18.57
C LEU A 557 15.15 6.48 19.94
N LEU A 558 15.84 7.26 20.78
CA LEU A 558 16.19 6.85 22.14
C LEU A 558 14.93 6.62 23.00
N LEU A 559 13.92 7.47 22.87
CA LEU A 559 12.61 7.25 23.50
C LEU A 559 11.93 5.97 22.99
N GLY A 560 11.99 5.72 21.68
CA GLY A 560 11.49 4.49 21.08
C GLY A 560 12.21 3.23 21.57
N ILE A 561 13.53 3.29 21.75
CA ILE A 561 14.32 2.19 22.33
C ILE A 561 13.92 1.94 23.78
N SER A 562 13.76 3.00 24.58
CA SER A 562 13.28 2.85 25.97
C SER A 562 11.94 2.14 26.02
N TYR A 563 10.98 2.59 25.19
CA TYR A 563 9.69 1.93 25.07
C TYR A 563 9.81 0.45 24.67
N TYR A 564 10.70 0.11 23.72
CA TYR A 564 10.93 -1.28 23.32
C TYR A 564 11.55 -2.13 24.43
N LYS A 565 12.49 -1.59 25.22
CA LYS A 565 13.07 -2.32 26.36
C LYS A 565 11.98 -2.73 27.35
N ASP A 566 11.10 -1.80 27.70
CA ASP A 566 9.98 -2.04 28.62
C ASP A 566 8.98 -3.04 28.04
N LEU A 567 8.57 -2.79 26.79
CA LEU A 567 7.66 -3.65 26.04
C LEU A 567 8.12 -5.11 26.02
N PHE A 568 9.37 -5.39 25.64
CA PHE A 568 9.86 -6.77 25.51
C PHE A 568 10.24 -7.40 26.86
N ALA A 569 10.46 -6.61 27.92
CA ALA A 569 10.64 -7.13 29.26
C ALA A 569 9.35 -7.77 29.80
N GLU A 570 8.20 -7.14 29.54
CA GLU A 570 6.89 -7.55 30.05
C GLU A 570 6.07 -8.40 29.06
N SER A 571 6.40 -8.36 27.77
CA SER A 571 5.62 -9.05 26.73
C SER A 571 5.68 -10.57 26.86
N LYS A 572 4.51 -11.21 26.71
CA LYS A 572 4.39 -12.68 26.52
C LYS A 572 4.86 -13.16 25.14
N PHE A 573 5.01 -12.25 24.18
CA PHE A 573 5.52 -12.53 22.84
C PHE A 573 7.04 -12.42 22.82
N PHE A 574 7.66 -13.11 21.85
CA PHE A 574 9.09 -13.15 21.59
C PHE A 574 9.91 -13.62 22.80
N SER A 575 9.33 -14.49 23.63
CA SER A 575 9.95 -14.93 24.89
C SER A 575 11.27 -15.67 24.66
N LYS A 576 11.37 -16.44 23.58
CA LYS A 576 12.57 -17.19 23.17
C LYS A 576 13.71 -16.26 22.77
N ASP A 577 13.38 -15.17 22.06
CA ASP A 577 14.34 -14.23 21.50
C ASP A 577 14.61 -13.04 22.43
N ARG A 578 13.93 -12.95 23.58
CA ARG A 578 14.02 -11.81 24.51
C ARG A 578 15.48 -11.44 24.86
N PRO A 579 16.39 -12.36 25.21
CA PRO A 579 17.78 -11.99 25.50
C PRO A 579 18.49 -11.36 24.29
N LEU A 580 18.25 -11.89 23.09
CA LEU A 580 18.81 -11.36 21.84
C LEU A 580 18.24 -9.98 21.53
N ILE A 581 16.92 -9.80 21.68
CA ILE A 581 16.23 -8.52 21.49
C ILE A 581 16.81 -7.45 22.42
N GLN A 582 16.98 -7.75 23.70
CA GLN A 582 17.53 -6.81 24.69
C GLN A 582 19.00 -6.44 24.38
N ALA A 583 19.79 -7.42 23.92
CA ALA A 583 21.16 -7.16 23.47
C ALA A 583 21.19 -6.25 22.23
N GLN A 584 20.32 -6.49 21.25
CA GLN A 584 20.20 -5.67 20.04
C GLN A 584 19.75 -4.24 20.36
N LEU A 585 18.77 -4.05 21.25
CA LEU A 585 18.35 -2.72 21.71
C LEU A 585 19.48 -1.95 22.38
N SER A 586 20.24 -2.61 23.25
CA SER A 586 21.39 -2.02 23.95
C SER A 586 22.52 -1.65 22.97
N SER A 587 22.73 -2.45 21.93
CA SER A 587 23.66 -2.16 20.83
C SER A 587 23.20 -0.93 20.05
N CYS A 588 21.94 -0.88 19.62
CA CYS A 588 21.34 0.24 18.89
C CYS A 588 21.47 1.57 19.67
N GLU A 589 21.15 1.53 20.97
CA GLU A 589 21.30 2.68 21.87
C GLU A 589 22.75 3.16 21.95
N SER A 590 23.69 2.23 22.11
CA SER A 590 25.12 2.54 22.17
C SER A 590 25.63 3.16 20.88
N VAL A 591 25.17 2.67 19.71
CA VAL A 591 25.51 3.25 18.41
C VAL A 591 24.97 4.69 18.32
N LEU A 592 23.69 4.89 18.64
CA LEU A 592 23.07 6.22 18.59
C LEU A 592 23.76 7.22 19.53
N LEU A 593 24.08 6.83 20.75
CA LEU A 593 24.77 7.70 21.72
C LEU A 593 26.14 8.17 21.22
N LYS A 594 26.86 7.31 20.49
CA LYS A 594 28.17 7.64 19.88
C LYS A 594 28.06 8.50 18.62
N MET A 595 26.92 8.54 17.94
CA MET A 595 26.74 9.43 16.79
C MET A 595 26.75 10.89 17.24
N GLN A 596 27.53 11.71 16.54
CA GLN A 596 27.58 13.17 16.74
C GLN A 596 27.38 13.83 15.37
N ALA A 597 26.60 14.92 15.35
CA ALA A 597 26.55 15.80 14.19
C ALA A 597 27.85 16.60 14.15
N SER A 598 28.55 16.54 13.01
CA SER A 598 29.78 17.30 12.75
C SER A 598 29.52 18.48 11.85
#